data_AF-A0A2G6NTN9-F1
#
_entry.id   AF-A0A2G6NTN9-F1
#
_cell.length_a   1.000
_cell.length_b   1.000
_cell.length_c   1.000
_cell.angle_alpha   90.00
_cell.angle_beta   90.00
_cell.angle_gamma   90.00
#
_symmetry.space_group_name_H-M   'P 1'
#
loop_
_entity.id
_entity.type
_entity.pdbx_description
1 polymer ?
#
loop_
_entity_poly.entity_id
_entity_poly.type
_entity_poly.pdbx_seq_one_letter_code
_entity_poly.pdbx_strand_id
1 'polypeptide(L)'
;MSDEGRSGRGGRGGQTGKRPSAKQPGGQSPRRKFAGKPGSRPDGKPGGKPGGRPGGKPGSKPGGRPGSRPANRPARHKFDKKAGNRPGAPGRRSSIAPAPSIASRPGRVRSGRFVPGIDTVEPIYQRTGVYFAQIAGGLEKLGARELEALGATDINIINRGLDFKADQETLYRICYCSRLITRVLAPMHKFRAENAEALYLETKRIDWTNIFRLDQTFAVFANVSYSKIDHSQFAALKVKDSVVDMFRKRYKQKRPNVNPSDPDLWLALHIHNDEATLSIDCSGGSLHKRGYRQQQVEAPIQETLAAAILEISGWNGKTKLYDPMCGSGTLLSEAWMRAANLPAQVLRKKFGFMMLPDY
;
A
#
# COMPACT_ATOMS: atom_id res chain seq x y z
N MET A 1 -65.03 23.31 -29.27
CA MET A 1 -66.27 22.55 -29.47
C MET A 1 -66.13 21.31 -28.60
N SER A 2 -66.39 21.41 -27.28
CA SER A 2 -67.71 21.26 -26.62
C SER A 2 -68.20 19.81 -26.77
N ASP A 3 -68.45 18.96 -25.77
CA ASP A 3 -69.17 19.09 -24.48
C ASP A 3 -68.66 18.01 -23.49
N GLU A 4 -68.54 18.22 -22.16
CA GLU A 4 -69.58 18.10 -21.08
C GLU A 4 -70.36 16.76 -21.07
N GLY A 5 -70.68 16.07 -19.97
CA GLY A 5 -70.65 16.30 -18.50
C GLY A 5 -70.67 14.93 -17.77
N ARG A 6 -70.20 14.77 -16.52
CA ARG A 6 -70.71 15.20 -15.19
C ARG A 6 -71.85 14.34 -14.60
N SER A 7 -71.64 13.99 -13.31
CA SER A 7 -72.58 13.54 -12.27
C SER A 7 -72.77 12.02 -12.11
N GLY A 8 -72.88 11.43 -10.91
CA GLY A 8 -73.26 12.01 -9.62
C GLY A 8 -72.85 11.18 -8.39
N ARG A 9 -73.22 11.75 -7.24
CA ARG A 9 -72.84 11.44 -5.85
C ARG A 9 -73.80 10.46 -5.18
N GLY A 10 -73.36 9.91 -4.04
CA GLY A 10 -74.20 9.51 -2.89
C GLY A 10 -74.30 7.99 -2.71
N GLY A 11 -74.22 7.41 -1.53
CA GLY A 11 -74.25 7.96 -0.18
C GLY A 11 -73.94 6.87 0.87
N ARG A 12 -73.76 7.34 2.10
CA ARG A 12 -73.38 6.60 3.31
C ARG A 12 -74.46 5.61 3.78
N GLY A 13 -74.02 4.55 4.46
CA GLY A 13 -74.82 3.79 5.42
C GLY A 13 -73.89 2.99 6.34
N GLY A 14 -73.89 3.29 7.64
CA GLY A 14 -73.16 2.54 8.67
C GLY A 14 -74.12 1.96 9.69
N GLN A 15 -73.74 0.84 10.33
CA GLN A 15 -73.97 0.45 11.73
C GLN A 15 -73.71 -1.06 11.89
N THR A 16 -72.65 -1.47 12.60
CA THR A 16 -72.61 -2.01 13.99
C THR A 16 -73.18 -3.42 14.18
N GLY A 17 -72.37 -4.35 14.73
CA GLY A 17 -72.91 -5.60 15.30
C GLY A 17 -71.93 -6.73 15.66
N LYS A 18 -71.22 -6.59 16.78
CA LYS A 18 -70.87 -7.59 17.83
C LYS A 18 -70.13 -8.93 17.55
N ARG A 19 -69.14 -9.15 18.44
CA ARG A 19 -68.39 -10.39 18.81
C ARG A 19 -69.27 -11.53 19.36
N PRO A 20 -68.73 -12.78 19.41
CA PRO A 20 -68.08 -13.34 20.63
C PRO A 20 -66.73 -14.04 20.31
N SER A 21 -65.62 -13.98 21.05
CA SER A 21 -65.25 -14.39 22.43
C SER A 21 -65.27 -15.91 22.72
N ALA A 22 -64.14 -16.61 22.53
CA ALA A 22 -63.77 -17.85 23.25
C ALA A 22 -62.24 -18.08 23.15
N LYS A 23 -61.50 -17.80 24.22
CA LYS A 23 -60.85 -18.74 25.16
C LYS A 23 -59.61 -19.50 24.63
N GLN A 24 -58.45 -19.05 25.10
CA GLN A 24 -57.20 -19.79 25.21
C GLN A 24 -57.33 -20.99 26.15
N PRO A 25 -56.52 -22.04 25.95
CA PRO A 25 -55.97 -22.83 27.03
C PRO A 25 -54.48 -22.53 27.22
N GLY A 26 -54.10 -22.31 28.48
CA GLY A 26 -52.70 -22.23 28.90
C GLY A 26 -52.05 -23.61 28.99
N GLY A 27 -50.73 -23.61 28.89
CA GLY A 27 -49.87 -24.75 29.17
C GLY A 27 -48.49 -24.26 29.55
N GLN A 28 -48.18 -24.36 30.85
CA GLN A 28 -46.91 -24.00 31.47
C GLN A 28 -45.83 -25.07 31.21
N SER A 29 -44.62 -24.61 30.85
CA SER A 29 -43.28 -25.09 31.29
C SER A 29 -42.86 -26.57 31.00
N PRO A 30 -41.54 -26.92 31.01
CA PRO A 30 -40.48 -26.24 31.75
C PRO A 30 -39.16 -25.97 31.01
N ARG A 31 -38.55 -24.88 31.47
CA ARG A 31 -37.11 -24.64 31.51
C ARG A 31 -36.37 -25.90 32.00
N ARG A 32 -35.50 -26.46 31.17
CA ARG A 32 -34.46 -27.40 31.64
C ARG A 32 -33.39 -26.62 32.41
N LYS A 33 -33.48 -26.69 33.75
CA LYS A 33 -32.38 -26.39 34.67
C LYS A 33 -31.38 -27.54 34.58
N PHE A 34 -30.19 -27.30 34.06
CA PHE A 34 -29.03 -28.15 34.39
C PHE A 34 -28.43 -27.61 35.70
N ALA A 35 -28.80 -28.26 36.80
CA ALA A 35 -28.10 -28.16 38.06
C ALA A 35 -27.08 -29.31 38.12
N GLY A 36 -25.81 -29.00 37.91
CA GLY A 36 -24.68 -29.86 38.24
C GLY A 36 -23.74 -29.07 39.14
N LYS A 37 -23.68 -29.44 40.42
CA LYS A 37 -22.71 -28.89 41.38
C LYS A 37 -21.28 -29.25 40.94
N PRO A 38 -20.28 -28.40 41.23
CA PRO A 38 -18.90 -28.60 40.82
C PRO A 38 -18.25 -29.75 41.60
N GLY A 39 -17.74 -30.74 40.87
CA GLY A 39 -16.91 -31.81 41.41
C GLY A 39 -15.48 -31.30 41.67
N SER A 40 -15.12 -31.28 42.95
CA SER A 40 -13.79 -31.49 43.54
C SER A 40 -12.53 -31.28 42.68
N ARG A 41 -11.74 -30.27 43.08
CA ARG A 41 -10.29 -30.18 42.85
C ARG A 41 -9.58 -31.41 43.44
N PRO A 42 -8.56 -31.94 42.76
CA PRO A 42 -7.45 -32.61 43.44
C PRO A 42 -6.34 -31.57 43.66
N ASP A 43 -6.13 -31.20 44.92
CA ASP A 43 -4.90 -30.58 45.40
C ASP A 43 -3.72 -31.54 45.18
N GLY A 44 -2.64 -31.07 44.56
CA GLY A 44 -1.50 -31.92 44.22
C GLY A 44 -0.27 -31.18 43.70
N LYS A 45 0.36 -30.37 44.56
CA LYS A 45 1.81 -30.07 44.52
C LYS A 45 2.26 -29.94 45.99
N PRO A 46 3.49 -30.35 46.38
CA PRO A 46 4.71 -30.15 45.61
C PRO A 46 5.74 -31.31 45.66
N GLY A 47 6.66 -31.35 44.69
CA GLY A 47 7.85 -32.18 44.82
C GLY A 47 8.84 -32.05 43.66
N GLY A 48 10.06 -31.57 43.98
CA GLY A 48 11.28 -31.93 43.26
C GLY A 48 11.79 -30.99 42.15
N LYS A 49 12.64 -30.02 42.53
CA LYS A 49 13.70 -29.50 41.64
C LYS A 49 14.75 -30.59 41.42
N PRO A 50 15.38 -30.66 40.24
CA PRO A 50 16.84 -30.80 40.19
C PRO A 50 17.49 -29.55 39.62
N GLY A 51 18.52 -29.07 40.31
CA GLY A 51 19.36 -27.96 39.91
C GLY A 51 20.36 -28.31 38.81
N GLY A 52 21.00 -27.26 38.29
CA GLY A 52 22.12 -27.37 37.35
C GLY A 52 22.36 -26.09 36.58
N ARG A 53 22.86 -25.03 37.24
CA ARG A 53 23.63 -23.98 36.56
C ARG A 53 25.01 -24.54 36.20
N PRO A 54 25.57 -24.14 35.06
CA PRO A 54 26.94 -23.65 35.11
C PRO A 54 27.01 -22.19 34.68
N GLY A 55 27.59 -21.37 35.56
CA GLY A 55 28.05 -20.02 35.21
C GLY A 55 29.33 -20.08 34.37
N GLY A 56 29.65 -18.97 33.70
CA GLY A 56 30.92 -18.80 33.00
C GLY A 56 30.97 -17.63 32.02
N LYS A 57 31.13 -16.41 32.53
CA LYS A 57 31.93 -15.33 31.91
C LYS A 57 32.74 -14.74 33.08
N PRO A 58 34.06 -14.45 32.95
CA PRO A 58 34.50 -13.31 32.13
C PRO A 58 35.94 -13.37 31.55
N GLY A 59 36.30 -12.33 30.79
CA GLY A 59 37.66 -12.01 30.31
C GLY A 59 37.83 -12.26 28.82
N SER A 60 38.51 -11.49 27.97
CA SER A 60 39.28 -10.24 28.03
C SER A 60 40.05 -10.20 26.70
N LYS A 61 39.90 -9.16 25.87
CA LYS A 61 40.92 -8.79 24.83
C LYS A 61 42.22 -8.35 25.56
N PRO A 62 43.42 -8.25 24.95
CA PRO A 62 43.72 -8.04 23.52
C PRO A 62 44.99 -8.77 22.97
N GLY A 63 45.23 -8.63 21.65
CA GLY A 63 46.60 -8.66 21.08
C GLY A 63 46.78 -9.46 19.79
N GLY A 64 47.45 -8.84 18.79
CA GLY A 64 48.12 -9.54 17.70
C GLY A 64 47.70 -9.19 16.27
N ARG A 65 48.38 -8.22 15.65
CA ARG A 65 48.52 -8.13 14.18
C ARG A 65 49.29 -9.35 13.67
N PRO A 66 49.05 -9.80 12.44
CA PRO A 66 50.14 -9.68 11.45
C PRO A 66 49.68 -9.30 10.03
N GLY A 67 50.47 -8.41 9.41
CA GLY A 67 51.20 -8.75 8.18
C GLY A 67 50.46 -8.94 6.85
N SER A 68 50.78 -8.02 5.92
CA SER A 68 51.01 -8.25 4.48
C SER A 68 49.85 -8.65 3.54
N ARG A 69 49.55 -7.66 2.70
CA ARG A 69 48.83 -7.64 1.42
C ARG A 69 49.43 -8.59 0.37
N PRO A 70 48.61 -9.17 -0.52
CA PRO A 70 49.04 -9.42 -1.90
C PRO A 70 48.35 -8.49 -2.88
N ALA A 71 49.15 -7.98 -3.81
CA ALA A 71 48.74 -7.23 -4.99
C ALA A 71 48.30 -8.19 -6.10
N ASN A 72 47.28 -7.82 -6.88
CA ASN A 72 47.26 -8.18 -8.29
C ASN A 72 46.45 -7.16 -9.10
N ARG A 73 47.11 -6.58 -10.10
CA ARG A 73 46.62 -5.55 -11.03
C ARG A 73 47.06 -5.99 -12.43
N PRO A 74 46.17 -6.09 -13.43
CA PRO A 74 46.60 -6.19 -14.81
C PRO A 74 46.95 -4.81 -15.39
N ALA A 75 47.98 -4.79 -16.22
CA ALA A 75 48.69 -3.63 -16.72
C ALA A 75 47.95 -2.83 -17.81
N ARG A 76 48.30 -1.54 -17.90
CA ARG A 76 48.01 -0.63 -19.02
C ARG A 76 49.09 -0.79 -20.11
N HIS A 77 48.69 -0.89 -21.37
CA HIS A 77 49.57 -0.64 -22.51
C HIS A 77 49.47 0.85 -22.94
N LYS A 78 50.62 1.45 -23.25
CA LYS A 78 50.79 2.83 -23.73
C LYS A 78 50.68 2.91 -25.25
N PHE A 79 50.26 4.10 -25.68
CA PHE A 79 50.18 4.63 -27.04
C PHE A 79 51.51 4.60 -27.81
N ASP A 80 51.40 4.55 -29.15
CA ASP A 80 52.31 5.26 -30.04
C ASP A 80 51.56 5.90 -31.24
N LYS A 81 51.93 7.15 -31.55
CA LYS A 81 51.46 7.95 -32.69
C LYS A 81 52.41 7.78 -33.87
N LYS A 82 51.90 7.76 -35.10
CA LYS A 82 52.64 8.25 -36.29
C LYS A 82 51.69 8.83 -37.35
N ALA A 83 52.14 9.93 -37.94
CA ALA A 83 51.50 10.74 -38.97
C ALA A 83 51.89 10.30 -40.38
N GLY A 84 51.10 10.65 -41.40
CA GLY A 84 51.54 10.59 -42.81
C GLY A 84 50.45 10.77 -43.87
N ASN A 85 50.44 11.96 -44.47
CA ASN A 85 50.17 12.34 -45.88
C ASN A 85 48.82 12.10 -46.62
N ARG A 86 48.30 13.23 -47.14
CA ARG A 86 47.48 13.49 -48.36
C ARG A 86 48.26 13.09 -49.65
N PRO A 87 47.69 13.01 -50.89
CA PRO A 87 46.76 14.00 -51.49
C PRO A 87 45.76 13.51 -52.59
N GLY A 88 44.93 14.43 -53.11
CA GLY A 88 44.44 14.37 -54.50
C GLY A 88 42.92 14.50 -54.72
N ALA A 89 42.46 15.67 -55.17
CA ALA A 89 41.24 15.87 -55.99
C ALA A 89 41.68 16.04 -57.47
N PRO A 90 40.83 15.91 -58.53
CA PRO A 90 39.81 16.94 -58.85
C PRO A 90 38.58 16.55 -59.74
N GLY A 91 37.57 17.46 -59.78
CA GLY A 91 36.68 17.76 -60.93
C GLY A 91 35.40 16.92 -61.11
N ARG A 92 34.25 17.40 -61.63
CA ARG A 92 33.80 18.71 -62.15
C ARG A 92 32.25 18.67 -62.33
N ARG A 93 31.59 19.79 -62.01
CA ARG A 93 30.35 20.43 -62.55
C ARG A 93 29.15 19.57 -63.07
N SER A 94 27.94 19.88 -62.58
CA SER A 94 26.96 20.69 -63.33
C SER A 94 25.73 21.06 -62.47
N SER A 95 25.09 22.14 -62.89
CA SER A 95 24.09 23.01 -62.27
C SER A 95 22.66 22.47 -62.33
N ILE A 96 21.80 22.86 -61.37
CA ILE A 96 20.49 23.55 -61.52
C ILE A 96 19.86 23.67 -60.11
N ALA A 97 19.30 24.85 -59.79
CA ALA A 97 18.45 25.14 -58.63
C ALA A 97 17.10 25.71 -59.16
N PRO A 98 16.06 26.03 -58.35
CA PRO A 98 15.86 25.85 -56.89
C PRO A 98 14.43 25.39 -56.47
N ALA A 99 14.19 25.16 -55.16
CA ALA A 99 13.01 25.63 -54.38
C ALA A 99 13.07 25.09 -52.93
N PRO A 100 12.47 25.77 -51.93
CA PRO A 100 12.96 25.79 -50.56
C PRO A 100 12.31 24.72 -49.66
N SER A 101 13.09 24.12 -48.76
CA SER A 101 12.53 23.50 -47.56
C SER A 101 13.25 24.01 -46.31
N ILE A 102 12.42 24.40 -45.35
CA ILE A 102 12.75 25.08 -44.11
C ILE A 102 13.59 24.15 -43.23
N ALA A 103 14.88 24.44 -43.13
CA ALA A 103 15.77 23.84 -42.16
C ALA A 103 15.56 24.54 -40.80
N SER A 104 14.69 23.97 -39.97
CA SER A 104 14.56 24.33 -38.56
C SER A 104 15.84 23.90 -37.83
N ARG A 105 16.69 24.87 -37.49
CA ARG A 105 17.83 24.68 -36.60
C ARG A 105 17.36 24.07 -35.27
N PRO A 106 18.10 23.13 -34.65
CA PRO A 106 17.78 22.69 -33.30
C PRO A 106 17.99 23.88 -32.35
N GLY A 107 16.87 24.37 -31.80
CA GLY A 107 16.86 25.45 -30.83
C GLY A 107 17.70 25.09 -29.62
N ARG A 108 18.69 25.94 -29.34
CA ARG A 108 19.46 25.96 -28.10
C ARG A 108 18.46 26.07 -26.94
N VAL A 109 18.27 24.98 -26.19
CA VAL A 109 17.47 24.97 -24.96
C VAL A 109 18.08 26.02 -24.04
N ARG A 110 17.40 27.16 -23.92
CA ARG A 110 17.75 28.17 -22.93
C ARG A 110 17.51 27.53 -21.57
N SER A 111 18.58 27.33 -20.81
CA SER A 111 18.53 27.04 -19.39
C SER A 111 17.66 28.12 -18.72
N GLY A 112 16.40 27.78 -18.44
CA GLY A 112 15.48 28.65 -17.74
C GLY A 112 16.08 29.05 -16.39
N ARG A 113 16.09 30.35 -16.13
CA ARG A 113 16.43 30.91 -14.80
C ARG A 113 15.47 30.31 -13.78
N PHE A 114 16.04 29.78 -12.70
CA PHE A 114 15.35 29.39 -11.48
C PHE A 114 14.58 30.61 -10.93
N VAL A 115 13.25 30.52 -10.90
CA VAL A 115 12.37 31.47 -10.21
C VAL A 115 12.08 30.89 -8.83
N PRO A 116 12.39 31.60 -7.71
CA PRO A 116 12.06 31.12 -6.37
C PRO A 116 10.59 31.44 -6.07
N GLY A 117 9.74 30.45 -6.30
CA GLY A 117 8.35 30.36 -5.85
C GLY A 117 8.00 28.87 -5.86
N ILE A 118 7.63 28.32 -4.71
CA ILE A 118 7.30 26.91 -4.60
C ILE A 118 5.95 26.73 -5.30
N ASP A 119 5.94 26.25 -6.53
CA ASP A 119 4.75 25.63 -7.11
C ASP A 119 4.52 24.36 -6.27
N THR A 120 3.71 24.48 -5.22
CA THR A 120 3.14 23.31 -4.53
C THR A 120 2.23 22.63 -5.55
N VAL A 121 2.82 21.75 -6.36
CA VAL A 121 2.06 20.90 -7.26
C VAL A 121 1.14 20.08 -6.38
N GLU A 122 -0.15 20.41 -6.45
CA GLU A 122 -1.20 19.68 -5.76
C GLU A 122 -1.01 18.17 -6.01
N PRO A 123 -1.04 17.34 -4.94
CA PRO A 123 -0.93 15.90 -5.04
C PRO A 123 -1.83 15.33 -6.14
N ILE A 124 -1.30 14.39 -6.92
CA ILE A 124 -2.05 13.80 -8.04
C ILE A 124 -3.40 13.26 -7.59
N TYR A 125 -3.44 12.55 -6.44
CA TYR A 125 -4.68 11.96 -5.92
C TYR A 125 -5.76 13.00 -5.58
N GLN A 126 -5.39 14.20 -5.10
CA GLN A 126 -6.35 15.25 -4.75
C GLN A 126 -7.02 15.81 -6.00
N ARG A 127 -6.23 16.04 -7.05
CA ARG A 127 -6.74 16.54 -8.33
C ARG A 127 -7.60 15.53 -9.09
N THR A 128 -7.23 14.25 -9.04
CA THR A 128 -7.85 13.23 -9.91
C THR A 128 -8.84 12.33 -9.19
N GLY A 129 -8.78 12.27 -7.85
CA GLY A 129 -9.47 11.27 -7.03
C GLY A 129 -8.97 9.84 -7.23
N VAL A 130 -7.84 9.65 -7.94
CA VAL A 130 -7.31 8.33 -8.30
C VAL A 130 -6.31 7.81 -7.28
N TYR A 131 -6.53 6.58 -6.84
CA TYR A 131 -5.67 5.82 -5.95
C TYR A 131 -5.24 4.51 -6.61
N PHE A 132 -4.22 3.88 -6.03
CA PHE A 132 -3.71 2.59 -6.50
C PHE A 132 -3.76 1.54 -5.40
N ALA A 133 -4.42 0.41 -5.65
CA ALA A 133 -4.45 -0.73 -4.75
C ALA A 133 -3.48 -1.83 -5.22
N GLN A 134 -2.60 -2.28 -4.32
CA GLN A 134 -1.73 -3.43 -4.56
C GLN A 134 -2.45 -4.73 -4.17
N ILE A 135 -2.37 -5.74 -5.03
CA ILE A 135 -3.00 -7.05 -4.78
C ILE A 135 -2.08 -8.19 -5.22
N ALA A 136 -2.29 -9.39 -4.67
CA ALA A 136 -1.61 -10.59 -5.15
C ALA A 136 -2.06 -10.92 -6.59
N GLY A 137 -1.11 -11.40 -7.40
CA GLY A 137 -1.37 -11.73 -8.80
C GLY A 137 -2.42 -12.84 -8.95
N GLY A 138 -3.29 -12.71 -9.94
CA GLY A 138 -4.40 -13.63 -10.20
C GLY A 138 -5.67 -13.31 -9.40
N LEU A 139 -5.62 -12.38 -8.43
CA LEU A 139 -6.79 -11.97 -7.65
C LEU A 139 -7.38 -10.64 -8.12
N GLU A 140 -6.86 -10.03 -9.18
CA GLU A 140 -7.21 -8.67 -9.60
C GLU A 140 -8.72 -8.52 -9.85
N LYS A 141 -9.34 -9.49 -10.53
CA LYS A 141 -10.80 -9.49 -10.77
C LYS A 141 -11.61 -9.57 -9.47
N LEU A 142 -11.13 -10.34 -8.48
CA LEU A 142 -11.79 -10.41 -7.17
C LEU A 142 -11.61 -9.11 -6.39
N GLY A 143 -10.41 -8.53 -6.44
CA GLY A 143 -10.11 -7.23 -5.85
C GLY A 143 -10.96 -6.12 -6.44
N ALA A 144 -11.20 -6.11 -7.76
CA ALA A 144 -12.07 -5.13 -8.41
C ALA A 144 -13.49 -5.19 -7.87
N ARG A 145 -14.07 -6.40 -7.74
CA ARG A 145 -15.40 -6.59 -7.15
C ARG A 145 -15.45 -6.16 -5.68
N GLU A 146 -14.40 -6.44 -4.91
CA GLU A 146 -14.30 -5.99 -3.52
C GLU A 146 -14.26 -4.45 -3.43
N LEU A 147 -13.44 -3.79 -4.25
CA LEU A 147 -13.36 -2.33 -4.29
C LEU A 147 -14.68 -1.68 -4.71
N GLU A 148 -15.34 -2.22 -5.74
CA GLU A 148 -16.65 -1.77 -6.19
C GLU A 148 -17.70 -1.91 -5.09
N ALA A 149 -17.74 -3.05 -4.41
CA ALA A 149 -18.65 -3.28 -3.27
C ALA A 149 -18.38 -2.34 -2.08
N LEU A 150 -17.16 -1.83 -1.96
CA LEU A 150 -16.77 -0.84 -0.94
C LEU A 150 -17.00 0.61 -1.38
N GLY A 151 -17.44 0.84 -2.62
CA GLY A 151 -17.82 2.15 -3.17
C GLY A 151 -16.81 2.78 -4.14
N ALA A 152 -15.75 2.08 -4.51
CA ALA A 152 -14.81 2.57 -5.52
C ALA A 152 -15.46 2.62 -6.91
N THR A 153 -15.05 3.58 -7.72
CA THR A 153 -15.49 3.75 -9.11
C THR A 153 -14.30 3.74 -10.07
N ASP A 154 -14.55 3.74 -11.38
CA ASP A 154 -13.52 3.81 -12.43
C ASP A 154 -12.35 2.84 -12.22
N ILE A 155 -12.67 1.59 -11.86
CA ILE A 155 -11.66 0.58 -11.52
C ILE A 155 -10.99 0.06 -12.79
N ASN A 156 -9.69 0.32 -12.92
CA ASN A 156 -8.84 -0.18 -13.98
C ASN A 156 -7.90 -1.26 -13.43
N ILE A 157 -8.07 -2.50 -13.92
CA ILE A 157 -7.22 -3.62 -13.54
C ILE A 157 -5.90 -3.54 -14.30
N ILE A 158 -4.80 -3.56 -13.56
CA ILE A 158 -3.44 -3.72 -14.10
C ILE A 158 -2.78 -4.95 -13.48
N ASN A 159 -1.62 -5.37 -14.00
CA ASN A 159 -0.90 -6.52 -13.45
C ASN A 159 -0.57 -6.30 -11.96
N ARG A 160 -1.11 -7.15 -11.07
CA ARG A 160 -0.91 -7.09 -9.61
C ARG A 160 -1.38 -5.78 -8.95
N GLY A 161 -2.30 -5.06 -9.57
CA GLY A 161 -2.83 -3.83 -8.99
C GLY A 161 -4.10 -3.32 -9.63
N LEU A 162 -4.73 -2.34 -8.99
CA LEU A 162 -5.93 -1.69 -9.49
C LEU A 162 -5.79 -0.18 -9.30
N ASP A 163 -5.91 0.58 -10.39
CA ASP A 163 -6.22 2.01 -10.27
C ASP A 163 -7.72 2.16 -10.04
N PHE A 164 -8.15 3.05 -9.17
CA PHE A 164 -9.56 3.29 -8.89
C PHE A 164 -9.78 4.70 -8.40
N LYS A 165 -11.01 5.20 -8.55
CA LYS A 165 -11.44 6.45 -7.93
C LYS A 165 -12.20 6.20 -6.64
N ALA A 166 -12.02 7.11 -5.69
CA ALA A 166 -12.73 7.12 -4.42
C ALA A 166 -12.84 8.55 -3.88
N ASP A 167 -13.93 8.85 -3.18
CA ASP A 167 -13.94 9.98 -2.25
C ASP A 167 -13.24 9.59 -0.93
N GLN A 168 -13.10 10.56 -0.03
CA GLN A 168 -12.38 10.39 1.23
C GLN A 168 -13.04 9.33 2.13
N GLU A 169 -14.38 9.30 2.21
CA GLU A 169 -15.10 8.29 2.98
C GLU A 169 -14.86 6.87 2.43
N THR A 170 -14.93 6.72 1.11
CA THR A 170 -14.70 5.46 0.41
C THR A 170 -13.25 5.01 0.58
N LEU A 171 -12.27 5.90 0.50
CA LEU A 171 -10.86 5.58 0.75
C LEU A 171 -10.67 4.98 2.16
N TYR A 172 -11.27 5.59 3.18
CA TYR A 172 -11.18 5.11 4.56
C TYR A 172 -11.87 3.77 4.71
N ARG A 173 -13.06 3.63 4.11
CA ARG A 173 -13.82 2.37 4.09
C ARG A 173 -13.01 1.24 3.44
N ILE A 174 -12.35 1.50 2.31
CA ILE A 174 -11.48 0.54 1.63
C ILE A 174 -10.32 0.14 2.54
N CYS A 175 -9.59 1.11 3.10
CA CYS A 175 -8.47 0.83 4.00
C CYS A 175 -8.89 0.01 5.23
N TYR A 176 -10.08 0.26 5.76
CA TYR A 176 -10.59 -0.40 6.97
C TYR A 176 -11.19 -1.79 6.71
N CYS A 177 -11.94 -1.95 5.61
CA CYS A 177 -12.77 -3.13 5.36
C CYS A 177 -12.14 -4.15 4.41
N SER A 178 -11.23 -3.74 3.52
CA SER A 178 -10.69 -4.61 2.48
C SER A 178 -9.97 -5.84 3.02
N ARG A 179 -10.30 -7.00 2.46
CA ARG A 179 -9.70 -8.30 2.79
C ARG A 179 -8.69 -8.76 1.74
N LEU A 180 -8.84 -8.41 0.47
CA LEU A 180 -7.96 -8.90 -0.60
C LEU A 180 -6.81 -7.94 -0.90
N ILE A 181 -7.05 -6.63 -0.78
CA ILE A 181 -6.01 -5.61 -1.02
C ILE A 181 -4.89 -5.70 0.03
N THR A 182 -3.66 -5.54 -0.44
CA THR A 182 -2.45 -5.60 0.39
C THR A 182 -1.97 -4.22 0.85
N ARG A 183 -2.14 -3.17 0.02
CA ARG A 183 -1.87 -1.76 0.32
C ARG A 183 -2.71 -0.86 -0.59
N VAL A 184 -3.02 0.34 -0.13
CA VAL A 184 -3.69 1.41 -0.89
C VAL A 184 -2.77 2.63 -0.91
N LEU A 185 -2.44 3.13 -2.09
CA LEU A 185 -1.49 4.21 -2.30
C LEU A 185 -2.20 5.44 -2.87
N ALA A 186 -1.86 6.61 -2.34
CA ALA A 186 -2.25 7.93 -2.86
C ALA A 186 -1.07 8.54 -3.64
N PRO A 187 -1.12 8.57 -4.98
CA PRO A 187 -0.06 9.16 -5.79
C PRO A 187 0.12 10.65 -5.50
N MET A 188 1.34 11.05 -5.15
CA MET A 188 1.67 12.46 -4.86
C MET A 188 2.28 13.12 -6.08
N HIS A 189 3.30 12.50 -6.65
CA HIS A 189 4.11 13.09 -7.71
C HIS A 189 4.60 12.04 -8.69
N LYS A 190 4.51 12.34 -10.00
CA LYS A 190 4.98 11.49 -11.08
C LYS A 190 5.99 12.25 -11.94
N PHE A 191 7.14 11.65 -12.20
CA PHE A 191 8.25 12.28 -12.92
C PHE A 191 9.16 11.23 -13.57
N ARG A 192 10.05 11.67 -14.46
CA ARG A 192 11.03 10.79 -15.11
C ARG A 192 12.30 10.69 -14.26
N ALA A 193 12.71 9.48 -13.91
CA ALA A 193 13.84 9.18 -13.03
C ALA A 193 14.95 8.46 -13.82
N GLU A 194 15.60 9.17 -14.74
CA GLU A 194 16.61 8.58 -15.62
C GLU A 194 17.90 8.16 -14.89
N ASN A 195 18.13 8.72 -13.70
CA ASN A 195 19.25 8.38 -12.84
C ASN A 195 18.94 8.76 -11.38
N ALA A 196 19.83 8.35 -10.47
CA ALA A 196 19.67 8.57 -9.03
C ALA A 196 19.66 10.05 -8.63
N GLU A 197 20.33 10.92 -9.38
CA GLU A 197 20.36 12.36 -9.12
C GLU A 197 19.03 13.01 -9.47
N ALA A 198 18.43 12.67 -10.62
CA ALA A 198 17.09 13.10 -11.00
C ALA A 198 16.05 12.67 -9.94
N LEU A 199 16.09 11.40 -9.51
CA LEU A 199 15.24 10.91 -8.42
C LEU A 199 15.40 11.73 -7.13
N TYR A 200 16.64 12.00 -6.74
CA TYR A 200 16.94 12.78 -5.53
C TYR A 200 16.42 14.22 -5.65
N LEU A 201 16.68 14.90 -6.77
CA LEU A 201 16.32 16.30 -6.98
C LEU A 201 14.80 16.49 -7.06
N GLU A 202 14.08 15.65 -7.81
CA GLU A 202 12.61 15.74 -7.90
C GLU A 202 11.95 15.47 -6.54
N THR A 203 12.43 14.46 -5.80
CA THR A 203 11.95 14.18 -4.43
C THR A 203 12.19 15.36 -3.48
N LYS A 204 13.29 16.10 -3.66
CA LYS A 204 13.69 17.21 -2.78
C LYS A 204 12.83 18.46 -2.97
N ARG A 205 12.18 18.59 -4.13
CA ARG A 205 11.30 19.71 -4.46
C ARG A 205 9.99 19.69 -3.68
N ILE A 206 9.56 18.51 -3.25
CA ILE A 206 8.34 18.35 -2.45
C ILE A 206 8.57 18.96 -1.06
N ASP A 207 7.67 19.85 -0.65
CA ASP A 207 7.66 20.38 0.71
C ASP A 207 7.05 19.37 1.68
N TRP A 208 7.88 18.41 2.12
CA TRP A 208 7.48 17.37 3.08
C TRP A 208 7.01 17.92 4.43
N THR A 209 7.27 19.20 4.74
CA THR A 209 6.81 19.81 5.98
C THR A 209 5.30 20.03 6.03
N ASN A 210 4.64 20.05 4.86
CA ASN A 210 3.19 20.07 4.74
C ASN A 210 2.55 18.68 4.89
N ILE A 211 3.35 17.61 4.95
CA ILE A 211 2.89 16.23 5.03
C ILE A 211 3.13 15.67 6.44
N PHE A 212 4.33 15.87 6.99
CA PHE A 212 4.63 15.37 8.34
C PHE A 212 5.63 16.27 9.08
N ARG A 213 5.55 16.20 10.40
CA ARG A 213 6.35 17.01 11.33
C ARG A 213 7.70 16.36 11.60
N LEU A 214 8.62 17.17 12.12
CA LEU A 214 9.98 16.75 12.45
C LEU A 214 10.05 15.68 13.56
N ASP A 215 9.07 15.65 14.48
CA ASP A 215 8.96 14.68 15.57
C ASP A 215 8.36 13.33 15.12
N GLN A 216 7.79 13.28 13.91
CA GLN A 216 7.24 12.07 13.33
C GLN A 216 8.30 11.26 12.58
N THR A 217 8.03 9.96 12.44
CA THR A 217 8.90 9.00 11.79
C THR A 217 8.40 8.65 10.39
N PHE A 218 9.31 8.28 9.49
CA PHE A 218 8.94 7.82 8.16
C PHE A 218 9.75 6.60 7.72
N ALA A 219 9.26 5.89 6.72
CA ALA A 219 10.03 4.88 6.00
C ALA A 219 9.68 4.91 4.51
N VAL A 220 10.61 4.42 3.70
CA VAL A 220 10.47 4.35 2.24
C VAL A 220 10.59 2.90 1.82
N PHE A 221 9.67 2.44 0.98
CA PHE A 221 9.84 1.22 0.22
C PHE A 221 9.75 1.53 -1.27
N ALA A 222 10.47 0.75 -2.08
CA ALA A 222 10.51 0.95 -3.52
C ALA A 222 10.27 -0.36 -4.26
N ASN A 223 9.62 -0.25 -5.41
CA ASN A 223 9.55 -1.29 -6.43
C ASN A 223 10.04 -0.69 -7.75
N VAL A 224 10.92 -1.41 -8.44
CA VAL A 224 11.65 -0.94 -9.60
C VAL A 224 11.63 -2.03 -10.65
N SER A 225 11.26 -1.68 -11.88
CA SER A 225 11.21 -2.60 -13.01
C SER A 225 11.53 -1.90 -14.32
N TYR A 226 12.19 -2.60 -15.24
CA TYR A 226 12.49 -2.12 -16.60
C TYR A 226 13.04 -0.68 -16.66
N SER A 227 13.94 -0.32 -15.74
CA SER A 227 14.44 1.05 -15.58
C SER A 227 15.96 1.07 -15.41
N LYS A 228 16.59 2.22 -15.66
CA LYS A 228 18.04 2.43 -15.51
C LYS A 228 18.49 2.34 -14.06
N ILE A 229 17.66 2.86 -13.14
CA ILE A 229 17.77 2.50 -11.72
C ILE A 229 17.20 1.09 -11.63
N ASP A 230 17.98 0.11 -11.20
CA ASP A 230 17.60 -1.30 -11.16
C ASP A 230 17.54 -1.88 -9.74
N HIS A 231 18.07 -1.16 -8.74
CA HIS A 231 18.09 -1.58 -7.35
C HIS A 231 17.10 -0.81 -6.48
N SER A 232 16.03 -1.49 -6.04
CA SER A 232 14.96 -0.89 -5.23
C SER A 232 15.42 -0.30 -3.89
N GLN A 233 16.22 -1.02 -3.09
CA GLN A 233 16.72 -0.48 -1.82
C GLN A 233 17.58 0.78 -2.00
N PHE A 234 18.39 0.83 -3.07
CA PHE A 234 19.15 2.02 -3.40
C PHE A 234 18.24 3.19 -3.78
N ALA A 235 17.19 2.96 -4.58
CA ALA A 235 16.21 3.99 -4.90
C ALA A 235 15.47 4.52 -3.65
N ALA A 236 15.04 3.62 -2.75
CA ALA A 236 14.42 3.98 -1.48
C ALA A 236 15.37 4.79 -0.58
N LEU A 237 16.65 4.42 -0.54
CA LEU A 237 17.69 5.17 0.17
C LEU A 237 17.83 6.60 -0.38
N LYS A 238 17.82 6.76 -1.72
CA LYS A 238 17.91 8.09 -2.35
C LYS A 238 16.73 8.99 -2.03
N VAL A 239 15.51 8.45 -2.04
CA VAL A 239 14.31 9.18 -1.61
C VAL A 239 14.43 9.57 -0.13
N LYS A 240 14.83 8.64 0.74
CA LYS A 240 15.03 8.88 2.17
C LYS A 240 16.04 10.00 2.43
N ASP A 241 17.19 9.97 1.76
CA ASP A 241 18.23 10.99 1.91
C ASP A 241 17.73 12.35 1.43
N SER A 242 16.97 12.39 0.33
CA SER A 242 16.36 13.60 -0.21
C SER A 242 15.39 14.26 0.79
N VAL A 243 14.49 13.47 1.39
CA VAL A 243 13.57 13.92 2.44
C VAL A 243 14.37 14.49 3.63
N VAL A 244 15.33 13.72 4.16
CA VAL A 244 16.15 14.12 5.31
C VAL A 244 16.90 15.43 5.03
N ASP A 245 17.51 15.58 3.86
CA ASP A 245 18.27 16.76 3.51
C ASP A 245 17.40 18.00 3.32
N MET A 246 16.16 17.84 2.84
CA MET A 246 15.18 18.92 2.81
C MET A 246 14.89 19.42 4.24
N PHE A 247 14.57 18.51 5.18
CA PHE A 247 14.35 18.87 6.59
C PHE A 247 15.58 19.52 7.24
N ARG A 248 16.79 18.99 6.99
CA ARG A 248 18.04 19.58 7.51
C ARG A 248 18.24 21.01 7.05
N LYS A 249 17.95 21.30 5.77
CA LYS A 249 18.03 22.65 5.22
C LYS A 249 17.01 23.58 5.88
N ARG A 250 15.79 23.11 6.13
CA ARG A 250 14.69 23.90 6.70
C ARG A 250 14.83 24.13 8.22
N TYR A 251 15.30 23.12 8.96
CA TYR A 251 15.30 23.08 10.43
C TYR A 251 16.70 23.06 11.05
N LYS A 252 17.66 23.81 10.47
CA LYS A 252 19.01 24.01 11.04
C LYS A 252 19.70 22.69 11.41
N GLN A 253 19.84 21.78 10.44
CA GLN A 253 20.46 20.44 10.55
C GLN A 253 19.70 19.39 11.38
N LYS A 254 18.49 19.69 11.87
CA LYS A 254 17.60 18.67 12.45
C LYS A 254 16.98 17.79 11.35
N ARG A 255 16.68 16.52 11.69
CA ARG A 255 16.08 15.55 10.76
C ARG A 255 14.99 14.72 11.45
N PRO A 256 13.97 14.28 10.70
CA PRO A 256 13.05 13.26 11.21
C PRO A 256 13.77 11.92 11.36
N ASN A 257 13.27 11.10 12.27
CA ASN A 257 13.76 9.73 12.48
C ASN A 257 13.15 8.77 11.46
N VAL A 258 13.87 7.68 11.17
CA VAL A 258 13.41 6.62 10.27
C VAL A 258 13.06 5.41 11.12
N ASN A 259 11.83 4.91 10.98
CA ASN A 259 11.38 3.70 11.64
C ASN A 259 10.90 2.68 10.60
N PRO A 260 11.74 1.72 10.17
CA PRO A 260 11.35 0.76 9.12
C PRO A 260 10.28 -0.25 9.55
N SER A 261 10.00 -0.43 10.84
CA SER A 261 9.03 -1.42 11.32
C SER A 261 7.63 -0.84 11.50
N ASP A 262 7.53 0.37 12.05
CA ASP A 262 6.26 1.05 12.35
C ASP A 262 6.39 2.59 12.25
N PRO A 263 6.56 3.15 11.04
CA PRO A 263 6.65 4.59 10.85
C PRO A 263 5.30 5.29 11.00
N ASP A 264 5.33 6.61 11.17
CA ASP A 264 4.15 7.46 10.99
C ASP A 264 3.75 7.55 9.53
N LEU A 265 4.72 7.83 8.67
CA LEU A 265 4.52 7.96 7.23
C LEU A 265 5.24 6.86 6.45
N TRP A 266 4.48 6.12 5.63
CA TRP A 266 5.03 5.22 4.62
C TRP A 266 5.04 5.91 3.27
N LEU A 267 6.23 6.05 2.69
CA LEU A 267 6.42 6.51 1.32
C LEU A 267 6.64 5.30 0.40
N ALA A 268 5.87 5.26 -0.68
CA ALA A 268 5.93 4.21 -1.69
C ALA A 268 6.49 4.79 -2.98
N LEU A 269 7.64 4.29 -3.42
CA LEU A 269 8.24 4.62 -4.70
C LEU A 269 8.00 3.47 -5.69
N HIS A 270 7.38 3.75 -6.82
CA HIS A 270 7.29 2.81 -7.93
C HIS A 270 8.03 3.39 -9.15
N ILE A 271 9.01 2.67 -9.69
CA ILE A 271 9.71 3.05 -10.92
C ILE A 271 9.48 1.98 -11.97
N HIS A 272 8.94 2.38 -13.11
CA HIS A 272 8.70 1.51 -14.26
C HIS A 272 9.01 2.25 -15.55
N ASN A 273 9.84 1.68 -16.45
CA ASN A 273 10.26 2.34 -17.69
C ASN A 273 10.81 3.76 -17.48
N ASP A 274 11.66 3.94 -16.47
CA ASP A 274 12.20 5.24 -16.03
C ASP A 274 11.14 6.27 -15.57
N GLU A 275 9.86 5.90 -15.45
CA GLU A 275 8.82 6.72 -14.83
C GLU A 275 8.69 6.38 -13.34
N ALA A 276 8.96 7.36 -12.48
CA ALA A 276 8.78 7.26 -11.04
C ALA A 276 7.43 7.84 -10.61
N THR A 277 6.72 7.10 -9.77
CA THR A 277 5.55 7.57 -9.03
C THR A 277 5.84 7.47 -7.55
N LEU A 278 5.84 8.60 -6.86
CA LEU A 278 6.00 8.70 -5.42
C LEU A 278 4.63 8.89 -4.78
N SER A 279 4.29 8.03 -3.82
CA SER A 279 2.96 7.94 -3.21
C SER A 279 3.03 7.86 -1.68
N ILE A 280 1.96 8.25 -1.01
CA ILE A 280 1.73 7.96 0.41
C ILE A 280 0.95 6.64 0.51
N ASP A 281 1.39 5.72 1.37
CA ASP A 281 0.62 4.50 1.64
C ASP A 281 -0.48 4.78 2.68
N CYS A 282 -1.73 4.82 2.21
CA CYS A 282 -2.93 5.07 3.00
C CYS A 282 -3.25 3.94 3.98
N SER A 283 -2.74 2.72 3.75
CA SER A 283 -2.95 1.59 4.64
C SER A 283 -2.10 1.66 5.92
N GLY A 284 -1.01 2.44 5.90
CA GLY A 284 -0.08 2.56 7.03
C GLY A 284 0.75 1.29 7.23
N GLY A 285 1.11 0.59 6.16
CA GLY A 285 1.67 -0.75 6.18
C GLY A 285 0.77 -1.77 5.48
N SER A 286 1.26 -3.00 5.31
CA SER A 286 0.46 -4.01 4.61
C SER A 286 -0.79 -4.42 5.39
N LEU A 287 -1.92 -4.48 4.69
CA LEU A 287 -3.23 -4.83 5.22
C LEU A 287 -3.35 -6.30 5.61
N HIS A 288 -2.52 -7.22 5.13
CA HIS A 288 -2.56 -8.62 5.62
C HIS A 288 -2.34 -8.69 7.14
N LYS A 289 -1.59 -7.75 7.72
CA LYS A 289 -1.41 -7.66 9.18
C LYS A 289 -2.68 -7.14 9.85
N ARG A 290 -3.65 -8.03 10.09
CA ARG A 290 -4.94 -7.69 10.75
C ARG A 290 -4.79 -7.36 12.23
N GLY A 291 -3.73 -7.83 12.87
CA GLY A 291 -3.42 -7.58 14.28
C GLY A 291 -3.83 -8.70 15.25
N TYR A 292 -4.53 -9.76 14.80
CA TYR A 292 -4.90 -10.88 15.67
C TYR A 292 -3.76 -11.91 15.87
N ARG A 293 -2.77 -11.94 14.98
CA ARG A 293 -1.65 -12.91 15.06
C ARG A 293 -0.68 -12.48 16.15
N GLN A 294 -0.70 -13.18 17.29
CA GLN A 294 0.20 -12.93 18.42
C GLN A 294 1.49 -13.77 18.35
N GLN A 295 1.42 -14.96 17.77
CA GLN A 295 2.56 -15.87 17.64
C GLN A 295 2.90 -16.10 16.18
N GLN A 296 4.20 -16.10 15.88
CA GLN A 296 4.71 -16.45 14.57
C GLN A 296 5.00 -17.96 14.58
N VAL A 297 4.09 -18.75 14.03
CA VAL A 297 4.38 -20.15 13.68
C VAL A 297 5.20 -20.21 12.39
N GLU A 298 5.72 -21.39 12.06
CA GLU A 298 6.43 -21.63 10.81
C GLU A 298 5.48 -21.50 9.60
N ALA A 299 5.85 -20.64 8.65
CA ALA A 299 5.18 -20.47 7.34
C ALA A 299 3.63 -20.35 7.35
N PRO A 300 3.02 -19.44 8.14
CA PRO A 300 1.58 -19.26 8.11
C PRO A 300 1.14 -18.63 6.78
N ILE A 301 0.00 -19.08 6.25
CA ILE A 301 -0.64 -18.43 5.10
C ILE A 301 -0.90 -16.95 5.42
N GLN A 302 -0.81 -16.09 4.40
CA GLN A 302 -1.19 -14.69 4.54
C GLN A 302 -2.70 -14.57 4.69
N GLU A 303 -3.13 -13.62 5.51
CA GLU A 303 -4.52 -13.33 5.82
C GLU A 303 -5.31 -12.92 4.56
N THR A 304 -4.69 -12.17 3.66
CA THR A 304 -5.26 -11.81 2.34
C THR A 304 -5.48 -13.04 1.45
N LEU A 305 -4.55 -14.00 1.48
CA LEU A 305 -4.68 -15.26 0.73
C LEU A 305 -5.78 -16.15 1.33
N ALA A 306 -5.87 -16.24 2.65
CA ALA A 306 -6.94 -16.96 3.34
C ALA A 306 -8.32 -16.37 2.98
N ALA A 307 -8.46 -15.05 3.00
CA ALA A 307 -9.68 -14.38 2.56
C ALA A 307 -10.02 -14.66 1.09
N ALA A 308 -9.00 -14.71 0.21
CA ALA A 308 -9.17 -15.05 -1.19
C ALA A 308 -9.67 -16.49 -1.39
N ILE A 309 -9.13 -17.46 -0.63
CA ILE A 309 -9.59 -18.86 -0.65
C ILE A 309 -11.07 -18.94 -0.28
N LEU A 310 -11.49 -18.21 0.77
CA LEU A 310 -12.90 -18.18 1.17
C LEU A 310 -13.80 -17.58 0.08
N GLU A 311 -13.36 -16.49 -0.54
CA GLU A 311 -14.09 -15.87 -1.65
C GLU A 311 -14.23 -16.81 -2.85
N ILE A 312 -13.14 -17.47 -3.26
CA ILE A 312 -13.13 -18.43 -4.37
C ILE A 312 -13.99 -19.67 -4.05
N SER A 313 -14.00 -20.12 -2.79
CA SER A 313 -14.80 -21.28 -2.36
C SER A 313 -16.32 -21.02 -2.41
N GLY A 314 -16.75 -19.76 -2.52
CA GLY A 314 -18.16 -19.37 -2.44
C GLY A 314 -18.76 -19.50 -1.04
N TRP A 315 -17.96 -19.77 -0.02
CA TRP A 315 -18.45 -19.88 1.35
C TRP A 315 -19.01 -18.54 1.86
N ASN A 316 -20.25 -18.56 2.32
CA ASN A 316 -21.04 -17.38 2.65
C ASN A 316 -21.34 -17.22 4.15
N GLY A 317 -20.68 -17.99 5.01
CA GLY A 317 -20.89 -17.94 6.46
C GLY A 317 -22.07 -18.78 6.98
N LYS A 318 -22.90 -19.36 6.11
CA LYS A 318 -24.14 -20.08 6.53
C LYS A 318 -23.94 -21.58 6.74
N THR A 319 -22.94 -22.17 6.10
CA THR A 319 -22.62 -23.60 6.22
C THR A 319 -21.43 -23.81 7.15
N LYS A 320 -21.35 -24.98 7.78
CA LYS A 320 -20.20 -25.36 8.61
C LYS A 320 -18.94 -25.41 7.73
N LEU A 321 -17.87 -24.76 8.19
CA LEU A 321 -16.55 -24.79 7.56
C LEU A 321 -15.62 -25.65 8.43
N TYR A 322 -14.86 -26.54 7.80
CA TYR A 322 -13.88 -27.38 8.46
C TYR A 322 -12.51 -27.16 7.81
N ASP A 323 -11.49 -26.93 8.63
CA ASP A 323 -10.09 -26.92 8.23
C ASP A 323 -9.34 -27.99 9.05
N PRO A 324 -9.17 -29.21 8.52
CA PRO A 324 -8.59 -30.33 9.27
C PRO A 324 -7.08 -30.16 9.51
N MET A 325 -6.44 -29.18 8.88
CA MET A 325 -5.01 -28.90 8.98
C MET A 325 -4.77 -27.41 9.29
N CYS A 326 -5.57 -26.86 10.21
CA CYS A 326 -5.71 -25.41 10.37
C CYS A 326 -4.45 -24.67 10.84
N GLY A 327 -3.45 -25.36 11.39
CA GLY A 327 -2.19 -24.76 11.84
C GLY A 327 -2.42 -23.56 12.77
N SER A 328 -2.05 -22.35 12.32
CA SER A 328 -2.30 -21.09 13.04
C SER A 328 -3.77 -20.66 13.12
N GLY A 329 -4.68 -21.36 12.45
CA GLY A 329 -6.09 -21.00 12.36
C GLY A 329 -6.38 -19.79 11.47
N THR A 330 -5.45 -19.40 10.59
CA THR A 330 -5.60 -18.17 9.77
C THR A 330 -6.85 -18.22 8.87
N LEU A 331 -7.12 -19.36 8.21
CA LEU A 331 -8.31 -19.53 7.38
C LEU A 331 -9.60 -19.43 8.20
N LEU A 332 -9.66 -20.12 9.34
CA LEU A 332 -10.81 -20.10 10.24
C LEU A 332 -11.04 -18.72 10.88
N SER A 333 -9.96 -17.96 11.13
CA SER A 333 -10.04 -16.60 11.66
C SER A 333 -10.66 -15.64 10.64
N GLU A 334 -10.19 -15.65 9.39
CA GLU A 334 -10.78 -14.85 8.31
C GLU A 334 -12.24 -15.28 8.03
N ALA A 335 -12.52 -16.58 8.10
CA ALA A 335 -13.88 -17.11 7.96
C ALA A 335 -14.81 -16.59 9.06
N TRP A 336 -14.36 -16.65 10.32
CA TRP A 336 -15.12 -16.12 11.45
C TRP A 336 -15.36 -14.61 11.31
N MET A 337 -14.33 -13.82 10.98
CA MET A 337 -14.48 -12.39 10.77
C MET A 337 -15.46 -12.08 9.63
N ARG A 338 -15.45 -12.85 8.54
CA ARG A 338 -16.42 -12.73 7.44
C ARG A 338 -17.84 -13.06 7.89
N ALA A 339 -18.04 -14.18 8.59
CA ALA A 339 -19.36 -14.60 9.07
C ALA A 339 -19.94 -13.64 10.12
N ALA A 340 -19.09 -13.03 10.94
CA ALA A 340 -19.46 -12.03 11.92
C ALA A 340 -19.61 -10.61 11.34
N ASN A 341 -19.42 -10.43 10.03
CA ASN A 341 -19.44 -9.14 9.35
C ASN A 341 -18.50 -8.09 9.98
N LEU A 342 -17.33 -8.53 10.44
CA LEU A 342 -16.33 -7.66 11.06
C LEU A 342 -15.40 -7.07 9.99
N PRO A 343 -15.10 -5.76 10.02
CA PRO A 343 -14.07 -5.16 9.16
C PRO A 343 -12.73 -5.90 9.27
N ALA A 344 -12.02 -6.06 8.15
CA ALA A 344 -10.74 -6.78 8.12
C ALA A 344 -9.71 -6.17 9.08
N GLN A 345 -9.70 -4.84 9.20
CA GLN A 345 -8.76 -4.10 10.04
C GLN A 345 -9.35 -3.69 11.39
N VAL A 346 -10.34 -4.41 11.92
CA VAL A 346 -11.03 -4.03 13.17
C VAL A 346 -10.08 -3.83 14.38
N LEU A 347 -8.94 -4.51 14.41
CA LEU A 347 -7.94 -4.39 15.48
C LEU A 347 -6.84 -3.35 15.19
N ARG A 348 -6.82 -2.77 13.99
CA ARG A 348 -5.80 -1.81 13.58
C ARG A 348 -6.14 -0.43 14.13
N LYS A 349 -5.20 0.18 14.87
CA LYS A 349 -5.38 1.49 15.52
C LYS A 349 -4.94 2.68 14.66
N LYS A 350 -4.08 2.44 13.67
CA LYS A 350 -3.42 3.47 12.88
C LYS A 350 -3.44 3.10 11.41
N PHE A 351 -3.79 4.08 10.58
CA PHE A 351 -3.75 3.98 9.13
C PHE A 351 -2.88 5.10 8.57
N GLY A 352 -2.35 4.89 7.37
CA GLY A 352 -1.51 5.90 6.73
C GLY A 352 -2.29 7.03 6.10
N PHE A 353 -3.60 6.86 5.86
CA PHE A 353 -4.47 7.95 5.41
C PHE A 353 -4.55 9.08 6.43
N MET A 354 -4.25 8.82 7.70
CA MET A 354 -4.16 9.82 8.77
C MET A 354 -2.99 10.80 8.59
N MET A 355 -2.09 10.50 7.66
CA MET A 355 -0.93 11.33 7.29
C MET A 355 -1.12 12.02 5.94
N LEU A 356 -2.30 11.91 5.31
CA LEU A 356 -2.60 12.68 4.12
C LEU A 356 -2.78 14.16 4.49
N PRO A 357 -2.36 15.10 3.63
CA PRO A 357 -2.53 16.54 3.87
C PRO A 357 -3.99 17.00 4.13
N ASP A 358 -4.96 16.22 3.68
CA ASP A 358 -6.41 16.50 3.74
C ASP A 358 -7.19 15.58 4.70
N TYR A 359 -6.51 14.89 5.63
CA TYR A 359 -7.13 14.03 6.64
C TYR A 359 -7.96 14.79 7.68
#